data_AF-A0A935K7F4-F1
#
_entry.id   AF-A0A935K7F4-F1
#
_cell.length_a   1.000
_cell.length_b   1.000
_cell.length_c   1.000
_cell.angle_alpha   90.00
_cell.angle_beta   90.00
_cell.angle_gamma   90.00
#
_symmetry.space_group_name_H-M   'P 1'
#
loop_
_entity.id
_entity.type
_entity.pdbx_description
1 polymer ?
#
loop_
_entity_poly.entity_id
_entity_poly.type
_entity_poly.pdbx_seq_one_letter_code
_entity_poly.pdbx_strand_id
1 'polypeptide(L)' 'MKKSISALLKTLGVIFISLALVMGWASFNSFIERINNGSGLMFADAEIFLVLTLFFLFIGIVCFWIERKLKKTDSHN' A
#
# COMPACT_ATOMS: atom_id res chain seq x y z
N MET A 1 -15.90 -0.44 21.76
CA MET A 1 -14.67 -1.11 21.29
C MET A 1 -14.70 -1.45 19.80
N LYS A 2 -15.69 -2.20 19.28
CA LYS A 2 -15.73 -2.61 17.85
C LYS A 2 -15.76 -1.44 16.85
N LYS A 3 -16.51 -0.36 17.14
CA LYS A 3 -16.53 0.87 16.32
C LYS A 3 -15.15 1.54 16.22
N SER A 4 -14.39 1.57 17.33
CA SER A 4 -13.04 2.14 17.36
C SER A 4 -12.04 1.31 16.55
N ILE A 5 -12.18 -0.03 16.56
CA ILE A 5 -11.35 -0.95 15.78
C ILE A 5 -11.61 -0.80 14.27
N SER A 6 -12.88 -0.67 13.86
CA SER A 6 -13.25 -0.42 12.46
C SER A 6 -12.71 0.92 11.94
N ALA A 7 -12.80 1.99 12.74
CA ALA A 7 -12.24 3.28 12.38
C ALA A 7 -10.71 3.21 12.23
N LEU A 8 -10.03 2.52 13.15
CA LEU A 8 -8.58 2.35 13.12
C LEU A 8 -8.11 1.54 11.89
N LEU A 9 -8.78 0.44 11.56
CA LEU A 9 -8.50 -0.35 10.35
C LEU A 9 -8.69 0.46 9.07
N LYS A 10 -9.73 1.29 9.00
CA LYS A 10 -9.97 2.17 7.86
C LYS A 10 -8.84 3.19 7.71
N THR A 11 -8.42 3.83 8.80
CA THR A 11 -7.31 4.81 8.80
C THR A 11 -6.00 4.16 8.38
N LEU A 12 -5.66 2.99 8.95
CA LEU A 12 -4.47 2.24 8.54
C LEU A 12 -4.52 1.85 7.06
N GLY A 13 -5.67 1.37 6.58
CA GLY A 13 -5.86 1.04 5.17
C GLY A 13 -5.58 2.23 4.24
N VAL A 14 -6.08 3.42 4.58
CA VAL A 14 -5.80 4.66 3.82
C VAL A 14 -4.30 4.98 3.85
N ILE A 15 -3.66 4.93 5.02
CA ILE A 15 -2.22 5.22 5.17
C ILE A 15 -1.38 4.28 4.30
N PHE A 16 -1.67 2.98 4.32
CA PHE A 16 -0.92 2.00 3.53
C PHE A 16 -1.12 2.19 2.02
N ILE A 17 -2.32 2.54 1.57
CA ILE A 17 -2.56 2.86 0.15
C ILE A 17 -1.82 4.13 -0.24
N SER A 18 -1.83 5.18 0.59
CA SER A 18 -1.06 6.40 0.32
C SER A 18 0.44 6.12 0.24
N LEU A 19 0.99 5.31 1.13
CA LEU A 19 2.38 4.87 1.07
C LEU A 19 2.68 4.07 -0.20
N ALA A 20 1.78 3.17 -0.61
CA ALA A 20 1.93 2.41 -1.85
C ALA A 20 1.99 3.33 -3.08
N LEU A 21 1.17 4.39 -3.13
CA LEU A 21 1.20 5.38 -4.21
C LEU A 21 2.53 6.12 -4.27
N VAL A 22 3.06 6.57 -3.12
CA VAL A 22 4.35 7.26 -3.05
C VAL A 22 5.49 6.35 -3.49
N MET A 23 5.52 5.11 -3.02
CA MET A 23 6.54 4.13 -3.42
C MET A 23 6.42 3.75 -4.90
N GLY A 24 5.19 3.65 -5.42
CA GLY A 24 4.95 3.36 -6.84
C GLY A 24 5.45 4.49 -7.74
N TRP A 25 5.24 5.73 -7.32
CA TRP A 25 5.79 6.91 -7.98
C TRP A 25 7.33 6.91 -7.95
N ALA A 26 7.94 6.62 -6.81
CA ALA A 26 9.39 6.52 -6.67
C ALA A 26 9.97 5.42 -7.58
N SER A 27 9.37 4.23 -7.58
CA SER A 27 9.75 3.12 -8.47
C SER A 27 9.69 3.52 -9.94
N PHE A 28 8.62 4.22 -10.35
CA PHE A 28 8.47 4.70 -11.73
C PHE A 28 9.54 5.73 -12.11
N ASN A 29 9.85 6.68 -11.23
CA ASN A 29 10.90 7.68 -11.48
C ASN A 29 12.27 7.02 -11.60
N SER A 30 12.62 6.09 -10.70
CA SER A 30 13.87 5.33 -10.77
C SER A 30 13.96 4.50 -12.05
N PHE A 31 12.83 3.95 -12.51
CA PHE A 31 12.77 3.24 -13.79
C PHE A 31 13.00 4.16 -15.00
N ILE A 32 12.39 5.35 -15.02
CA ILE A 32 12.64 6.36 -16.05
C ILE A 32 14.10 6.82 -16.04
N GLU A 33 14.65 7.08 -14.86
CA GLU A 33 16.05 7.51 -14.72
C GLU A 33 17.00 6.46 -15.26
N ARG A 34 16.72 5.18 -15.01
CA ARG A 34 17.45 4.05 -15.60
C ARG A 34 17.37 4.04 -17.13
N ILE A 35 16.20 4.30 -17.72
CA ILE A 35 16.05 4.36 -19.19
C ILE A 35 16.92 5.48 -19.76
N ASN A 36 16.99 6.62 -19.08
CA ASN A 36 17.69 7.81 -19.57
C ASN A 36 19.21 7.78 -19.34
N ASN A 37 19.65 7.28 -18.17
CA ASN A 37 21.03 7.41 -17.70
C ASN A 37 21.80 6.07 -17.63
N GLY A 38 21.13 4.95 -17.93
CA GLY A 38 21.71 3.61 -17.89
C GLY A 38 21.59 2.90 -16.54
N SER A 39 22.08 1.67 -16.49
CA SER A 39 21.86 0.68 -15.41
C SER A 39 22.76 0.86 -14.18
N GLY A 40 22.99 2.09 -13.72
CA GLY A 40 23.76 2.34 -12.51
C GLY A 40 23.16 1.68 -11.25
N LEU A 41 23.64 2.06 -10.06
CA LEU A 41 23.20 1.51 -8.75
C LEU A 41 21.66 1.50 -8.52
N MET A 42 20.89 2.25 -9.31
CA MET A 42 19.43 2.38 -9.20
C MET A 42 18.62 1.13 -9.60
N PHE A 43 19.26 0.09 -10.14
CA PHE A 43 18.62 -1.18 -10.49
C PHE A 43 18.18 -2.03 -9.29
N ALA A 44 18.73 -1.78 -8.10
CA ALA A 44 18.18 -2.39 -6.89
C ALA A 44 16.99 -1.58 -6.39
N ASP A 45 17.05 -0.25 -6.54
CA ASP A 45 16.09 0.68 -5.94
C ASP A 45 14.72 0.62 -6.59
N ALA A 46 14.63 0.58 -7.93
CA ALA A 46 13.34 0.54 -8.62
C ALA A 46 12.54 -0.74 -8.30
N GLU A 47 13.21 -1.88 -8.32
CA GLU A 47 12.68 -3.21 -8.00
C GLU A 47 12.28 -3.30 -6.51
N ILE A 48 13.11 -2.78 -5.60
CA ILE A 48 12.77 -2.71 -4.17
C ILE A 48 11.53 -1.83 -3.94
N PHE A 49 11.48 -0.65 -4.56
CA PHE A 49 10.31 0.22 -4.45
C PHE A 49 9.05 -0.44 -5.02
N LEU A 50 9.17 -1.18 -6.12
CA LEU A 50 8.04 -1.92 -6.71
C LEU A 50 7.52 -2.99 -5.74
N VAL A 51 8.41 -3.76 -5.11
CA VAL A 51 8.04 -4.78 -4.12
C VAL A 51 7.37 -4.12 -2.90
N LEU A 52 7.92 -3.00 -2.42
CA LEU A 52 7.33 -2.24 -1.31
C LEU A 52 5.94 -1.70 -1.67
N THR A 53 5.75 -1.18 -2.89
CA THR A 53 4.44 -0.76 -3.41
C THR A 53 3.42 -1.89 -3.34
N LEU A 54 3.76 -3.06 -3.87
CA LEU A 54 2.86 -4.22 -3.87
C LEU A 54 2.55 -4.69 -2.45
N PHE A 55 3.54 -4.70 -1.57
CA PHE A 55 3.39 -5.08 -0.17
C PHE A 55 2.44 -4.14 0.58
N PHE A 56 2.64 -2.83 0.49
CA PHE A 56 1.76 -1.85 1.13
C PHE A 56 0.36 -1.84 0.53
N LEU A 57 0.24 -2.01 -0.79
CA LEU A 57 -1.06 -2.13 -1.45
C LEU A 57 -1.83 -3.35 -0.92
N PHE A 58 -1.15 -4.49 -0.81
CA PHE A 58 -1.73 -5.72 -0.27
C PHE A 58 -2.23 -5.53 1.16
N ILE A 59 -1.40 -4.97 2.06
CA ILE A 59 -1.80 -4.69 3.44
C ILE A 59 -3.00 -3.75 3.49
N GLY A 60 -2.97 -2.66 2.71
CA GLY A 60 -4.07 -1.71 2.63
C GLY A 60 -5.40 -2.39 2.26
N ILE A 61 -5.38 -3.24 1.22
CA ILE A 61 -6.53 -4.02 0.77
C ILE A 61 -7.02 -4.97 1.88
N VAL A 62 -6.11 -5.67 2.56
CA VAL A 62 -6.44 -6.57 3.67
C VAL A 62 -7.11 -5.81 4.82
N CYS A 63 -6.60 -4.63 5.19
CA CYS A 63 -7.22 -3.78 6.21
C CYS A 63 -8.68 -3.42 5.85
N PHE A 64 -8.93 -3.02 4.59
CA PHE A 64 -10.29 -2.73 4.12
C PHE A 64 -11.18 -3.99 4.08
N TRP A 65 -10.62 -5.14 3.72
CA TRP A 65 -11.37 -6.39 3.69
C TRP A 65 -11.81 -6.84 5.09
N ILE A 66 -10.91 -6.75 6.08
CA ILE A 66 -11.22 -7.04 7.48
C ILE A 66 -12.26 -6.04 8.01
N GLU A 67 -12.09 -4.74 7.71
CA GLU A 67 -13.05 -3.71 8.11
C GLU A 67 -14.47 -3.98 7.57
N ARG A 68 -14.58 -4.38 6.30
CA ARG A 68 -15.85 -4.79 5.69
C ARG A 68 -16.46 -6.02 6.37
N LYS A 69 -15.65 -7.04 6.69
CA LYS A 69 -16.14 -8.23 7.41
C LYS A 69 -16.64 -7.91 8.81
N LEU A 70 -15.95 -7.03 9.54
CA LEU A 70 -16.38 -6.58 10.86
C LEU A 70 -17.74 -5.86 10.79
N LYS A 71 -17.91 -4.95 9.83
CA LYS A 71 -19.19 -4.26 9.62
C LYS A 71 -20.35 -5.20 9.27
N LYS A 72 -20.11 -6.21 8.43
CA LYS A 72 -21.15 -7.18 8.04
C LYS A 72 -21.65 -7.99 9.24
N THR A 73 -20.76 -8.31 10.18
CA THR A 73 -21.11 -9.04 11.40
C THR A 73 -22.01 -8.22 12.33
N ASP A 74 -21.81 -6.90 12.39
CA ASP A 74 -22.63 -6.00 13.21
C ASP A 74 -24.04 -5.76 12.64
N SER A 75 -24.31 -6.06 11.35
CA SER A 75 -25.63 -5.91 10.72
C SER A 75 -26.57 -7.10 10.95
N HIS A 76 -26.06 -8.21 11.48
CA HIS A 76 -26.83 -9.45 11.71
C HIS A 76 -27.19 -9.68 13.19
N ASN A 77 -26.84 -8.76 14.08
CA ASN A 77 -27.23 -8.70 15.49
C ASN A 77 -28.10 -7.47 15.75
#